data_AF-A0A536BPA5-F1
#
_entry.id   AF-A0A536BPA5-F1
#
_cell.length_a   1.000
_cell.length_b   1.000
_cell.length_c   1.000
_cell.angle_alpha   90.00
_cell.angle_beta   90.00
_cell.angle_gamma   90.00
#
_symmetry.space_group_name_H-M   'P 1'
#
loop_
_entity.id
_entity.type
_entity.pdbx_description
1 polymer ?
#
loop_
_entity_poly.entity_id
_entity_poly.type
_entity_poly.pdbx_seq_one_letter_code
_entity_poly.pdbx_strand_id
1 'polypeptide(L)'
;AGERLPEDGPAEWAIEPRERFRAGALEAAQGLAELLLKQGDPAAAANACATGLWVDRLHDPLWKLLIQARERAGDPGAASRARRDYARVLEELGLTASSRA
;
A
#
# COMPACT_ATOMS: atom_id res chain seq x y z
N ALA A 1 -7.59 47.13 4.24
CA ALA A 1 -8.15 45.82 4.60
C ALA A 1 -8.06 44.95 3.34
N GLY A 2 -7.23 43.92 3.35
CA GLY A 2 -7.08 43.02 2.21
C GLY A 2 -8.11 41.91 2.32
N GLU A 3 -9.12 41.95 1.45
CA GLU A 3 -10.10 40.88 1.29
C GLU A 3 -9.34 39.60 0.92
N ARG A 4 -9.45 38.55 1.75
CA ARG A 4 -8.89 37.26 1.40
C ARG A 4 -9.74 36.67 0.29
N LEU A 5 -9.11 36.29 -0.83
CA LEU A 5 -9.75 35.45 -1.84
C LEU A 5 -10.28 34.18 -1.15
N PRO A 6 -11.43 33.65 -1.61
CA PRO A 6 -11.89 32.34 -1.15
C PRO A 6 -10.73 31.36 -1.34
N GLU A 7 -10.46 30.57 -0.31
CA GLU A 7 -9.43 29.51 -0.34
C GLU A 7 -9.65 28.74 -1.66
N ASP A 8 -8.71 28.84 -2.62
CA ASP A 8 -8.80 28.07 -3.85
C ASP A 8 -8.87 26.61 -3.42
N GLY A 9 -10.06 26.02 -3.54
CA GLY A 9 -10.29 24.60 -3.28
C GLY A 9 -9.29 23.76 -4.10
N PRO A 10 -9.05 22.50 -3.73
CA PRO A 10 -8.03 21.65 -4.34
C PRO A 10 -8.10 21.77 -5.86
N ALA A 11 -7.08 22.42 -6.42
CA ALA A 11 -7.13 22.88 -7.78
C ALA A 11 -7.32 21.67 -8.70
N GLU A 12 -8.45 21.61 -9.40
CA GLU A 12 -8.88 20.40 -10.12
C GLU A 12 -7.83 19.92 -11.13
N TRP A 13 -7.01 20.86 -11.64
CA TRP A 13 -5.87 20.59 -12.52
C TRP A 13 -4.75 19.75 -11.87
N ALA A 14 -4.69 19.66 -10.54
CA ALA A 14 -3.68 18.89 -9.82
C ALA A 14 -4.13 17.45 -9.50
N ILE A 15 -5.41 17.10 -9.72
CA ILE A 15 -5.95 15.77 -9.38
C ILE A 15 -5.36 14.69 -10.30
N GLU A 16 -5.46 14.86 -11.62
CA GLU A 16 -4.99 13.87 -12.60
C GLU A 16 -3.46 13.59 -12.51
N PRO A 17 -2.58 14.60 -12.39
CA PRO A 17 -1.15 14.34 -12.18
C PRO A 17 -0.87 13.58 -10.87
N ARG A 18 -1.58 13.88 -9.79
CA ARG A 18 -1.39 13.20 -8.49
C ARG A 18 -1.76 11.73 -8.57
N GLU A 19 -2.88 11.40 -9.20
CA GLU A 19 -3.29 10.01 -9.40
C GLU A 19 -2.30 9.24 -10.29
N ARG A 20 -1.76 9.88 -11.32
CA ARG A 20 -0.70 9.28 -12.14
C ARG A 20 0.59 9.00 -11.35
N PHE A 21 1.02 9.95 -10.50
CA PHE A 21 2.20 9.74 -9.65
C PHE A 21 1.96 8.65 -8.59
N ARG A 22 0.76 8.61 -7.99
CA ARG A 22 0.35 7.53 -7.08
C ARG A 22 0.47 6.18 -7.77
N ALA A 23 -0.15 6.02 -8.94
CA ALA A 23 -0.10 4.77 -9.71
C ALA A 23 1.34 4.34 -10.03
N GLY A 24 2.17 5.25 -10.55
CA GLY A 24 3.57 4.95 -10.87
C GLY A 24 4.41 4.57 -9.64
N ALA A 25 4.17 5.20 -8.49
CA ALA A 25 4.85 4.86 -7.24
C ALA A 25 4.45 3.45 -6.74
N LEU A 26 3.18 3.08 -6.85
CA LEU A 26 2.69 1.75 -6.47
C LEU A 26 3.24 0.67 -7.39
N GLU A 27 3.25 0.90 -8.70
CA GLU A 27 3.86 -0.01 -9.68
C GLU A 27 5.35 -0.24 -9.41
N ALA A 28 6.10 0.84 -9.14
CA ALA A 28 7.52 0.75 -8.82
C ALA A 28 7.77 -0.01 -7.50
N ALA A 29 6.98 0.28 -6.45
CA ALA A 29 7.11 -0.41 -5.17
C ALA A 29 6.81 -1.92 -5.29
N GLN A 30 5.75 -2.27 -6.03
CA GLN A 30 5.39 -3.67 -6.27
C GLN A 30 6.48 -4.39 -7.06
N GLY A 31 6.92 -3.83 -8.19
CA GLY A 31 7.97 -4.42 -9.02
C GLY A 31 9.30 -4.59 -8.26
N LEU A 32 9.68 -3.59 -7.46
CA LEU A 32 10.88 -3.66 -6.61
C LEU A 32 10.76 -4.79 -5.57
N ALA A 33 9.62 -4.92 -4.89
CA ALA A 33 9.42 -5.97 -3.90
C ALA A 33 9.49 -7.37 -4.54
N GLU A 34 8.88 -7.57 -5.70
CA GLU A 34 8.95 -8.83 -6.45
C GLU A 34 10.39 -9.18 -6.86
N LEU A 35 11.17 -8.22 -7.33
CA LEU A 35 12.57 -8.40 -7.70
C LEU A 35 13.43 -8.78 -6.49
N LEU A 36 13.27 -8.07 -5.37
CA LEU A 36 14.01 -8.34 -4.14
C LEU A 36 13.69 -9.74 -3.57
N LEU A 37 12.43 -10.18 -3.64
CA LEU A 37 12.05 -11.55 -3.28
C LEU A 37 12.69 -12.60 -4.17
N LYS A 38 12.83 -12.34 -5.48
CA LYS A 38 13.54 -13.24 -6.42
C LYS A 38 15.03 -13.29 -6.14
N GLN A 39 15.63 -12.19 -5.68
CA GLN A 39 17.04 -12.08 -5.31
C GLN A 39 17.34 -12.67 -3.93
N GLY A 40 16.33 -13.03 -3.14
CA GLY A 40 16.51 -13.59 -1.80
C GLY A 40 16.73 -12.53 -0.72
N ASP A 41 16.30 -11.28 -0.96
CA ASP A 41 16.27 -10.22 0.06
C ASP A 41 14.82 -9.91 0.49
N PRO A 42 14.22 -10.78 1.33
CA PRO A 42 12.85 -10.59 1.79
C PRO A 42 12.70 -9.40 2.75
N ALA A 43 13.77 -8.98 3.43
CA ALA A 43 13.72 -7.83 4.34
C ALA A 43 13.57 -6.52 3.56
N ALA A 44 14.36 -6.34 2.50
CA ALA A 44 14.22 -5.18 1.62
C ALA A 44 12.87 -5.20 0.88
N ALA A 45 12.40 -6.36 0.44
CA ALA A 45 11.08 -6.49 -0.19
C ALA A 45 9.94 -6.03 0.74
N ALA A 46 10.00 -6.39 2.03
CA ALA A 46 9.03 -5.95 3.02
C ALA A 46 9.05 -4.42 3.21
N ASN A 47 10.22 -3.79 3.14
CA ASN A 47 10.34 -2.33 3.24
C ASN A 47 9.78 -1.62 2.00
N ALA A 48 10.03 -2.16 0.80
CA ALA A 48 9.43 -1.65 -0.43
C ALA A 48 7.89 -1.72 -0.37
N CYS A 49 7.34 -2.84 0.13
CA CYS A 49 5.89 -2.97 0.31
C CYS A 49 5.32 -1.98 1.32
N ALA A 50 5.97 -1.84 2.49
CA ALA A 50 5.53 -0.89 3.51
C ALA A 50 5.54 0.56 2.99
N THR A 51 6.53 0.92 2.16
CA THR A 51 6.62 2.24 1.53
C THR A 51 5.46 2.46 0.54
N GLY A 52 5.16 1.48 -0.31
CA GLY A 52 4.02 1.57 -1.22
C GLY A 52 2.68 1.61 -0.49
N LEU A 53 2.51 0.87 0.61
CA LEU A 53 1.29 0.92 1.44
C LEU A 53 1.12 2.23 2.20
N TRP A 54 2.21 2.99 2.44
CA TRP A 54 2.11 4.35 2.94
C TRP A 54 1.56 5.32 1.89
N VAL A 55 1.85 5.08 0.60
CA VAL A 55 1.27 5.83 -0.53
C VAL A 55 -0.21 5.47 -0.73
N ASP A 56 -0.51 4.17 -0.76
CA ASP A 56 -1.88 3.68 -0.84
C ASP A 56 -2.10 2.41 -0.01
N ARG A 57 -2.81 2.59 1.10
CA ARG A 57 -3.14 1.51 2.03
C ARG A 57 -4.11 0.49 1.42
N LEU A 58 -4.85 0.83 0.37
CA LEU A 58 -5.86 -0.05 -0.23
C LEU A 58 -5.28 -0.98 -1.30
N HIS A 59 -3.98 -0.89 -1.59
CA HIS A 59 -3.33 -1.68 -2.65
C HIS A 59 -3.08 -3.14 -2.23
N ASP A 60 -4.05 -4.02 -2.50
CA ASP A 60 -4.05 -5.45 -2.15
C ASP A 60 -2.76 -6.22 -2.53
N PRO A 61 -2.18 -6.07 -3.74
CA PRO A 61 -0.95 -6.79 -4.09
C PRO A 61 0.21 -6.55 -3.13
N LEU A 62 0.37 -5.32 -2.64
CA LEU A 62 1.44 -4.96 -1.72
C LEU A 62 1.22 -5.54 -0.31
N TRP A 63 -0.02 -5.69 0.14
CA TRP A 63 -0.31 -6.42 1.38
C TRP A 63 0.09 -7.88 1.30
N LYS A 64 -0.26 -8.55 0.20
CA LYS A 64 0.08 -9.96 -0.04
C LYS A 64 1.60 -10.16 -0.11
N LEU A 65 2.30 -9.29 -0.84
CA LEU A 65 3.76 -9.31 -0.93
C LEU A 65 4.43 -9.02 0.42
N LEU A 66 3.92 -8.07 1.21
CA LEU A 66 4.44 -7.77 2.54
C LEU A 66 4.37 -8.99 3.46
N ILE A 67 3.23 -9.68 3.48
CA ILE A 67 3.05 -10.89 4.29
C ILE A 67 4.04 -11.97 3.86
N GLN A 68 4.12 -12.25 2.56
CA GLN A 68 5.07 -13.22 2.01
C GLN A 68 6.52 -12.87 2.33
N ALA A 69 6.90 -11.59 2.20
CA ALA A 69 8.23 -11.11 2.50
C ALA A 69 8.58 -11.31 3.97
N ARG A 70 7.67 -10.98 4.90
CA ARG A 70 7.90 -11.20 6.34
C ARG A 70 8.01 -12.68 6.71
N GLU A 71 7.23 -13.54 6.07
CA GLU A 71 7.36 -15.00 6.25
C GLU A 71 8.71 -15.53 5.78
N ARG A 72 9.16 -15.12 4.58
CA ARG A 72 10.46 -15.53 4.03
C ARG A 72 11.64 -14.93 4.79
N ALA A 73 11.47 -13.77 5.42
CA ALA A 73 12.46 -13.17 6.30
C ALA A 73 12.57 -13.89 7.67
N GLY A 74 11.70 -14.87 7.95
CA GLY A 74 11.69 -15.57 9.23
C GLY A 74 11.10 -14.75 10.39
N ASP A 75 10.25 -13.76 10.09
CA ASP A 75 9.55 -12.95 11.09
C ASP A 75 8.03 -13.25 11.10
N PRO A 76 7.62 -14.38 11.72
CA PRO A 76 6.21 -14.78 11.76
C PRO A 76 5.34 -13.80 12.56
N GLY A 77 5.93 -13.08 13.52
CA GLY A 77 5.25 -12.07 14.31
C GLY A 77 4.84 -10.87 13.45
N ALA A 78 5.75 -10.36 12.62
CA ALA A 78 5.44 -9.30 11.67
C ALA A 78 4.47 -9.75 10.58
N ALA A 79 4.60 -10.98 10.07
CA ALA A 79 3.65 -11.53 9.10
C ALA A 79 2.22 -11.63 9.68
N SER A 80 2.10 -12.06 10.95
CA SER A 80 0.83 -12.13 11.67
C SER A 80 0.21 -10.74 11.90
N ARG A 81 1.03 -9.73 12.25
CA ARG A 81 0.58 -8.33 12.35
C ARG A 81 0.07 -7.82 11.00
N ALA A 82 0.86 -7.98 9.94
CA ALA A 82 0.47 -7.55 8.59
C ALA A 82 -0.85 -8.18 8.12
N ARG A 83 -1.09 -9.47 8.41
CA ARG A 83 -2.38 -10.12 8.14
C ARG A 83 -3.56 -9.48 8.87
N ARG A 84 -3.40 -9.15 10.16
CA ARG A 84 -4.46 -8.50 10.94
C ARG A 84 -4.74 -7.09 10.45
N ASP A 85 -3.69 -6.33 10.14
CA ASP A 85 -3.85 -4.98 9.62
C ASP A 85 -4.52 -4.99 8.24
N TYR A 86 -4.14 -5.95 7.38
CA TYR A 86 -4.82 -6.12 6.11
C TYR A 86 -6.29 -6.53 6.26
N ALA A 87 -6.60 -7.47 7.17
CA ALA A 87 -7.98 -7.85 7.48
C ALA A 87 -8.80 -6.63 7.96
N ARG A 88 -8.24 -5.77 8.82
CA ARG A 88 -8.90 -4.52 9.24
C ARG A 88 -9.17 -3.59 8.07
N VAL A 89 -8.24 -3.46 7.12
CA VAL A 89 -8.46 -2.67 5.88
C VAL A 89 -9.66 -3.23 5.10
N LEU A 90 -9.74 -4.55 4.96
CA LEU A 90 -10.87 -5.19 4.28
C LEU A 90 -12.19 -5.01 5.04
N GLU A 91 -12.17 -5.07 6.37
CA GLU A 91 -13.35 -4.82 7.21
C GLU A 91 -13.87 -3.39 7.06
N GLU A 92 -12.97 -2.40 7.06
CA GLU A 92 -13.31 -0.99 6.83
C GLU A 92 -13.93 -0.75 5.45
N LEU A 93 -13.53 -1.54 4.44
CA LEU A 93 -14.14 -1.51 3.10
C LEU A 93 -15.42 -2.35 2.99
N GLY A 94 -15.85 -3.02 4.07
CA GLY A 94 -17.01 -3.92 4.08
C GLY A 94 -16.81 -5.22 3.29
N LEU A 95 -15.55 -5.60 3.02
CA LEU A 95 -15.19 -6.74 2.17
C LEU A 95 -15.04 -8.07 2.94
N THR A 96 -15.27 -8.08 4.26
CA THR A 96 -15.03 -9.28 5.11
C THR A 96 -16.19 -10.25 5.26
N ALA A 97 -17.23 -10.18 4.43
CA ALA A 97 -18.22 -11.26 4.36
C ALA A 97 -18.89 -11.38 2.97
N SER A 98 -18.21 -12.09 2.06
CA SER A 98 -18.90 -13.14 1.29
C SER A 98 -18.17 -14.45 1.59
N SER A 99 -18.46 -15.03 2.76
CA SER A 99 -18.19 -16.45 2.95
C SER A 99 -19.13 -17.21 2.02
N ARG A 100 -18.55 -18.04 1.14
CA ARG A 100 -19.20 -19.15 0.41
C ARG A 100 -20.64 -19.46 0.86
N ALA A 101 -21.59 -19.25 -0.06
CA ALA A 101 -22.76 -20.12 -0.13
C ALA A 101 -22.34 -21.50 -0.67
#